data_AF-A0AAD8WVE6-F1
#
_entry.id   AF-A0AAD8WVE6-F1
#
_cell.length_a   1.000
_cell.length_b   1.000
_cell.length_c   1.000
_cell.angle_alpha   90.00
_cell.angle_beta   90.00
_cell.angle_gamma   90.00
#
_symmetry.space_group_name_H-M   'P 1'
#
loop_
_entity.id
_entity.type
_entity.pdbx_description
1 polymer ?
#
loop_
_entity_poly.entity_id
_entity_poly.type
_entity_poly.pdbx_seq_one_letter_code
_entity_poly.pdbx_strand_id
1 'polypeptide(L)'
;MFGDSAGAVVVGADAMVPVERPLFEMVSASQTVVPGTDHVLTMRLTEGGLDGHLLTRELIPIAAENIELCLSGAFGQLGVGVEWNDLFRAVHLGMRAILDHIDMALALEPWKLAASRTVLREYGNMLGAMVIFVLDEQ
;
A
#
# COMPACT_ATOMS: atom_id res chain seq x y z
N MET A 1 -0.59 15.15 -9.72
CA MET A 1 -0.49 14.16 -8.63
C MET A 1 -1.16 12.87 -9.05
N PHE A 2 -2.37 12.92 -9.58
CA PHE A 2 -3.08 11.75 -10.10
C PHE A 2 -2.62 11.38 -11.51
N GLY A 3 -2.61 10.08 -11.79
CA GLY A 3 -2.39 9.49 -13.12
C GLY A 3 -3.46 8.46 -13.42
N ASP A 4 -3.72 8.23 -14.70
CA ASP A 4 -4.69 7.25 -15.17
C ASP A 4 -4.01 5.90 -15.38
N SER A 5 -4.70 4.81 -15.04
CA SER A 5 -4.12 3.47 -15.13
C SER A 5 -5.16 2.35 -15.16
N ALA A 6 -4.71 1.19 -15.60
CA ALA A 6 -5.41 -0.07 -15.44
C ALA A 6 -4.38 -1.15 -15.10
N GLY A 7 -4.61 -1.86 -13.99
CA GLY A 7 -3.86 -3.05 -13.61
C GLY A 7 -4.79 -4.25 -13.59
N ALA A 8 -4.31 -5.41 -14.03
CA ALA A 8 -5.06 -6.66 -14.03
C ALA A 8 -4.21 -7.77 -13.42
N VAL A 9 -4.83 -8.62 -12.62
CA VAL A 9 -4.21 -9.80 -12.01
C VAL A 9 -5.13 -11.00 -12.16
N VAL A 10 -4.55 -12.18 -12.31
CA VAL A 10 -5.27 -13.46 -12.25
C VAL A 10 -4.98 -14.07 -10.88
N VAL A 11 -6.04 -14.35 -10.14
CA VAL A 11 -5.95 -14.94 -8.79
C VAL A 11 -6.64 -16.29 -8.82
N GLY A 12 -5.95 -17.32 -8.32
CA GLY A 12 -6.45 -18.68 -8.23
C GLY A 12 -5.72 -19.44 -7.12
N ALA A 13 -6.27 -20.58 -6.73
CA ALA A 13 -5.64 -21.55 -5.84
C ALA A 13 -5.32 -22.83 -6.64
N ASP A 14 -4.47 -23.69 -6.08
CA ASP A 14 -4.14 -25.01 -6.64
C ASP A 14 -3.61 -24.94 -8.09
N ALA A 15 -2.59 -24.11 -8.30
CA ALA A 15 -2.04 -23.84 -9.62
C ALA A 15 -1.59 -25.13 -10.35
N MET A 16 -2.01 -25.28 -11.60
CA MET A 16 -1.67 -26.43 -12.43
C MET A 16 -0.26 -26.27 -13.02
N VAL A 17 0.76 -26.78 -12.34
CA VAL A 17 2.14 -26.77 -12.85
C VAL A 17 2.32 -27.88 -13.92
N PRO A 18 2.90 -27.59 -15.11
CA PRO A 18 3.61 -26.36 -15.50
C PRO A 18 2.77 -25.36 -16.32
N VAL A 19 1.45 -25.51 -16.41
CA VAL A 19 0.57 -24.62 -17.20
C VAL A 19 0.50 -23.22 -16.58
N GLU A 20 0.35 -23.15 -15.26
CA GLU A 20 0.28 -21.91 -14.49
C GLU A 20 1.60 -21.66 -13.75
N ARG A 21 1.98 -20.38 -13.65
CA ARG A 21 3.16 -19.92 -12.91
C ARG A 21 2.75 -18.90 -11.84
N PRO A 22 2.53 -19.32 -10.59
CA PRO A 22 2.28 -18.39 -9.48
C PRO A 22 3.43 -17.38 -9.35
N LEU A 23 3.10 -16.11 -9.15
CA LEU A 23 4.08 -15.04 -8.89
C LEU A 23 4.16 -14.71 -7.39
N PHE A 24 3.00 -14.66 -6.74
CA PHE A 24 2.86 -14.39 -5.30
C PHE A 24 1.75 -15.27 -4.73
N GLU A 25 1.81 -15.53 -3.43
CA GLU A 25 0.77 -16.23 -2.70
C GLU A 25 0.11 -15.27 -1.70
N MET A 26 -1.23 -15.25 -1.67
CA MET A 26 -1.98 -14.48 -0.68
C MET A 26 -2.15 -15.32 0.58
N VAL A 27 -1.29 -15.10 1.58
CA VAL A 27 -1.31 -15.85 2.85
C VAL A 27 -2.42 -15.35 3.79
N SER A 28 -2.63 -14.02 3.82
CA SER A 28 -3.65 -13.38 4.65
C SER A 28 -4.02 -11.99 4.13
N ALA A 29 -5.19 -11.51 4.51
CA ALA A 29 -5.61 -10.13 4.29
C ALA A 29 -6.24 -9.56 5.58
N SER A 30 -5.87 -8.33 5.93
CA SER A 30 -6.36 -7.63 7.12
C SER A 30 -6.69 -6.19 6.78
N GLN A 31 -7.69 -5.62 7.46
CA GLN A 31 -8.08 -4.22 7.33
C GLN A 31 -8.41 -3.65 8.70
N THR A 32 -8.08 -2.37 8.91
CA THR A 32 -8.49 -1.61 10.09
C THR A 32 -8.92 -0.20 9.71
N VAL A 33 -9.69 0.43 10.59
CA VAL A 33 -10.08 1.84 10.49
C VAL A 33 -9.50 2.55 11.71
N VAL A 34 -8.66 3.56 11.47
CA VAL A 34 -8.14 4.39 12.57
C VAL A 34 -9.31 5.25 13.09
N PRO A 35 -9.69 5.16 14.37
CA PRO A 35 -10.84 5.91 14.89
C PRO A 35 -10.62 7.43 14.82
N GLY A 36 -11.67 8.19 14.51
CA GLY A 36 -11.62 9.66 14.51
C GLY A 36 -10.85 10.27 13.33
N THR A 37 -10.67 9.54 12.24
CA THR A 37 -9.96 10.00 11.04
C THR A 37 -10.87 10.11 9.81
N ASP A 38 -12.19 10.13 10.00
CA ASP A 38 -13.19 10.19 8.93
C ASP A 38 -13.16 11.50 8.13
N HIS A 39 -12.64 12.58 8.72
CA HIS A 39 -12.47 13.88 8.06
C HIS A 39 -11.18 14.00 7.26
N VAL A 40 -10.20 13.11 7.47
CA VAL A 40 -8.84 13.24 6.92
C VAL A 40 -8.80 13.06 5.41
N LEU A 41 -9.60 12.12 4.89
CA LEU A 41 -9.79 11.89 3.46
C LEU A 41 -11.28 11.71 3.19
N THR A 42 -11.87 12.66 2.48
CA THR A 42 -13.28 12.61 2.10
C THR A 42 -13.42 12.73 0.59
N MET A 43 -14.37 11.98 0.03
CA MET A 43 -14.77 12.07 -1.36
C MET A 43 -16.29 11.96 -1.44
N ARG A 44 -16.90 12.78 -2.29
CA ARG A 44 -18.35 12.90 -2.49
C ARG A 44 -18.64 13.03 -3.96
N LEU A 45 -19.58 12.25 -4.45
CA LEU A 45 -20.10 12.42 -5.80
C LEU A 45 -21.07 13.60 -5.82
N THR A 46 -20.85 14.53 -6.73
CA THR A 46 -21.63 15.75 -6.95
C THR A 46 -22.00 15.87 -8.43
N GLU A 47 -22.84 16.85 -8.77
CA GLU A 47 -23.14 17.18 -10.16
C GLU A 47 -21.90 17.60 -10.96
N GLY A 48 -20.89 18.16 -10.28
CA GLY A 48 -19.59 18.51 -10.87
C GLY A 48 -18.60 17.35 -10.96
N GLY A 49 -19.02 16.13 -10.61
CA GLY A 49 -18.15 14.95 -10.52
C GLY A 49 -17.73 14.65 -9.08
N LEU A 50 -16.52 14.12 -8.90
CA LEU A 50 -16.03 13.69 -7.60
C LEU A 50 -15.33 14.86 -6.88
N ASP A 51 -15.96 15.36 -5.83
CA ASP A 51 -15.43 16.43 -4.98
C ASP A 51 -14.88 15.83 -3.67
N GLY A 52 -13.81 16.37 -3.14
CA GLY A 52 -13.17 15.76 -1.97
C GLY A 52 -12.06 16.61 -1.36
N HIS A 53 -11.74 16.27 -0.12
CA HIS A 53 -10.67 16.90 0.63
C HIS A 53 -9.71 15.85 1.16
N LEU A 54 -8.43 16.14 1.02
CA LEU A 54 -7.34 15.34 1.57
C LEU A 54 -6.46 16.21 2.45
N LEU A 55 -6.53 16.00 3.75
CA LEU A 55 -5.75 16.72 4.76
C LEU A 55 -4.39 16.05 4.92
N THR A 56 -3.48 16.30 3.98
CA THR A 56 -2.15 15.66 3.94
C THR A 56 -1.33 15.86 5.22
N ARG A 57 -1.50 17.00 5.90
CA ARG A 57 -0.83 17.32 7.17
C ARG A 57 -1.25 16.41 8.32
N GLU A 58 -2.46 15.86 8.29
CA GLU A 58 -2.96 14.91 9.29
C GLU A 58 -2.75 13.47 8.82
N LEU A 59 -2.97 13.19 7.52
CA LEU A 59 -2.83 11.85 6.98
C LEU A 59 -1.42 11.27 7.16
N ILE A 60 -0.37 12.07 6.91
CA ILE A 60 1.01 11.59 6.99
C ILE A 60 1.37 11.09 8.40
N PRO A 61 1.20 11.90 9.48
CA PRO A 61 1.42 11.42 10.85
C PRO A 61 0.55 10.23 11.23
N ILE A 62 -0.75 10.27 10.91
CA ILE A 62 -1.68 9.17 11.24
C ILE A 62 -1.22 7.86 10.62
N ALA A 63 -0.82 7.86 9.35
CA ALA A 63 -0.31 6.66 8.69
C ALA A 63 0.97 6.15 9.37
N ALA A 64 1.91 7.04 9.70
CA ALA A 64 3.19 6.69 10.31
C ALA A 64 3.04 6.14 11.75
N GLU A 65 2.15 6.74 12.54
CA GLU A 65 1.91 6.34 13.94
C GLU A 65 1.18 5.00 14.04
N ASN A 66 0.42 4.61 13.01
CA ASN A 66 -0.40 3.40 13.04
C ASN A 66 0.19 2.22 12.26
N ILE A 67 1.16 2.45 11.35
CA ILE A 67 1.64 1.38 10.45
C ILE A 67 2.24 0.18 11.20
N GLU A 68 3.03 0.41 12.23
CA GLU A 68 3.66 -0.67 13.00
C GLU A 68 2.64 -1.51 13.76
N LEU A 69 1.64 -0.85 14.37
CA LEU A 69 0.54 -1.53 15.05
C LEU A 69 -0.30 -2.36 14.07
N CYS A 70 -0.62 -1.80 12.89
CA CYS A 70 -1.34 -2.50 11.84
C CYS A 70 -0.59 -3.75 11.35
N LEU A 71 0.72 -3.63 11.09
CA LEU A 71 1.54 -4.75 10.65
C LEU A 71 1.66 -5.80 11.75
N SER A 72 1.97 -5.39 12.97
CA SER A 72 2.07 -6.30 14.12
C SER A 72 0.77 -7.08 14.37
N GLY A 73 -0.38 -6.42 14.23
CA GLY A 73 -1.69 -7.06 14.33
C GLY A 73 -1.93 -8.09 13.22
N ALA A 74 -1.55 -7.78 11.97
CA ALA A 74 -1.70 -8.69 10.84
C ALA A 74 -0.76 -9.92 10.96
N PHE A 75 0.51 -9.71 11.29
CA PHE A 75 1.49 -10.79 11.46
C PHE A 75 1.28 -11.60 12.73
N GLY A 76 0.77 -10.99 13.80
CA GLY A 76 0.43 -11.68 15.04
C GLY A 76 -0.61 -12.78 14.85
N GLN A 77 -1.55 -12.60 13.91
CA GLN A 77 -2.55 -13.63 13.55
C GLN A 77 -1.92 -14.84 12.84
N LEU A 78 -0.76 -14.66 12.21
CA LEU A 78 -0.02 -15.73 11.53
C LEU A 78 0.93 -16.48 12.48
N GLY A 79 1.20 -15.94 13.67
CA GLY A 79 2.16 -16.52 14.63
C GLY A 79 3.61 -16.47 14.14
N VAL A 80 3.93 -15.58 13.19
CA VAL A 80 5.26 -15.45 12.61
C VAL A 80 5.98 -14.26 13.26
N GLY A 81 7.12 -14.53 13.90
CA GLY A 81 8.05 -13.48 14.33
C GLY A 81 8.97 -13.13 13.16
N VAL A 82 8.83 -11.94 12.60
CA VAL A 82 9.63 -11.46 11.46
C VAL A 82 10.04 -10.02 11.71
N GLU A 83 11.29 -9.69 11.39
CA GLU A 83 11.76 -8.32 11.39
C GLU A 83 11.27 -7.60 10.14
N TRP A 84 11.04 -6.29 10.22
CA TRP A 84 10.49 -5.55 9.10
C TRP A 84 11.36 -5.63 7.84
N ASN A 85 12.68 -5.69 8.00
CA ASN A 85 13.60 -5.77 6.86
C ASN A 85 13.71 -7.17 6.22
N ASP A 86 13.14 -8.22 6.83
CA ASP A 86 13.17 -9.57 6.25
C ASP A 86 12.14 -9.76 5.12
N LEU A 87 11.09 -8.94 5.06
CA LEU A 87 10.00 -9.09 4.08
C LEU A 87 10.15 -8.09 2.93
N PHE A 88 9.80 -8.45 1.70
CA PHE A 88 9.65 -7.46 0.63
C PHE A 88 8.50 -6.49 0.95
N ARG A 89 8.45 -5.32 0.28
CA ARG A 89 7.40 -4.32 0.50
C ARG A 89 6.81 -3.82 -0.82
N ALA A 90 5.49 -3.89 -0.90
CA ALA A 90 4.70 -3.24 -1.93
C ALA A 90 3.71 -2.29 -1.24
N VAL A 91 3.97 -0.99 -1.31
CA VAL A 91 3.20 0.02 -0.56
C VAL A 91 2.47 0.94 -1.52
N HIS A 92 1.14 0.98 -1.45
CA HIS A 92 0.32 1.97 -2.15
C HIS A 92 0.35 3.30 -1.41
N LEU A 93 1.11 4.27 -1.90
CA LEU A 93 1.04 5.64 -1.39
C LEU A 93 1.22 6.67 -2.48
N GLY A 94 0.18 7.48 -2.68
CA GLY A 94 0.14 8.57 -3.64
C GLY A 94 1.00 9.79 -3.31
N MET A 95 1.81 9.74 -2.23
CA MET A 95 2.61 10.86 -1.75
C MET A 95 3.97 10.39 -1.24
N ARG A 96 5.04 11.01 -1.75
CA ARG A 96 6.43 10.73 -1.35
C ARG A 96 6.64 10.85 0.17
N ALA A 97 6.05 11.88 0.77
CA ALA A 97 6.22 12.13 2.20
C ALA A 97 5.68 11.00 3.09
N ILE A 98 4.61 10.29 2.70
CA ILE A 98 4.15 9.14 3.50
C ILE A 98 5.14 7.99 3.40
N LEU A 99 5.70 7.71 2.20
CA LEU A 99 6.72 6.67 2.06
C LEU A 99 7.92 6.95 2.97
N ASP A 100 8.38 8.21 3.05
CA ASP A 100 9.48 8.61 3.93
C ASP A 100 9.15 8.41 5.43
N HIS A 101 7.90 8.67 5.83
CA HIS A 101 7.50 8.49 7.23
C HIS A 101 7.31 7.00 7.59
N ILE A 102 6.83 6.17 6.67
CA ILE A 102 6.76 4.71 6.88
C ILE A 102 8.16 4.11 6.98
N ASP A 103 9.06 4.52 6.08
CA ASP A 103 10.48 4.14 6.09
C ASP A 103 11.10 4.41 7.47
N MET A 104 10.90 5.63 7.98
CA MET A 104 11.39 6.03 9.31
C MET A 104 10.69 5.30 10.46
N ALA A 105 9.36 5.13 10.40
CA ALA A 105 8.59 4.49 11.47
C ALA A 105 8.95 3.00 11.63
N LEU A 106 9.23 2.30 10.53
CA LEU A 106 9.58 0.89 10.53
C LEU A 106 11.09 0.63 10.47
N ALA A 107 11.91 1.69 10.46
CA ALA A 107 13.35 1.64 10.27
C ALA A 107 13.76 0.74 9.08
N LEU A 108 13.14 0.98 7.92
CA LEU A 108 13.39 0.17 6.73
C LEU A 108 14.77 0.47 6.14
N GLU A 109 15.33 -0.52 5.45
CA GLU A 109 16.50 -0.30 4.62
C GLU A 109 16.13 0.56 3.39
N PRO A 110 17.05 1.40 2.88
CA PRO A 110 16.74 2.38 1.84
C PRO A 110 16.13 1.79 0.55
N TRP A 111 16.40 0.51 0.25
CA TRP A 111 15.91 -0.18 -0.93
C TRP A 111 14.54 -0.84 -0.73
N LYS A 112 14.02 -0.99 0.50
CA LYS A 112 12.74 -1.71 0.74
C LYS A 112 11.55 -1.08 0.03
N LEU A 113 11.57 0.24 -0.14
CA LEU A 113 10.50 0.99 -0.83
C LEU A 113 10.87 1.40 -2.26
N ALA A 114 11.95 0.84 -2.84
CA ALA A 114 12.46 1.26 -4.16
C ALA A 114 11.39 1.13 -5.26
N ALA A 115 10.75 -0.03 -5.40
CA ALA A 115 9.69 -0.26 -6.39
C ALA A 115 8.52 0.73 -6.21
N SER A 116 8.09 0.97 -4.96
CA SER A 116 7.01 1.93 -4.64
C SER A 116 7.39 3.35 -5.03
N ARG A 117 8.64 3.76 -4.79
CA ARG A 117 9.18 5.07 -5.16
C ARG A 117 9.30 5.23 -6.68
N THR A 118 9.75 4.18 -7.39
CA THR A 118 9.83 4.17 -8.86
C THR A 118 8.44 4.33 -9.47
N VAL A 119 7.47 3.50 -9.09
CA VAL A 119 6.10 3.60 -9.63
C VAL A 119 5.49 4.97 -9.36
N LEU A 120 5.66 5.52 -8.16
CA LEU A 120 5.17 6.87 -7.84
C LEU A 120 5.86 7.95 -8.70
N ARG A 121 7.14 7.79 -9.01
CA ARG A 121 7.91 8.74 -9.84
C ARG A 121 7.46 8.70 -11.29
N GLU A 122 7.32 7.51 -11.87
CA GLU A 122 7.01 7.32 -13.30
C GLU A 122 5.54 7.57 -13.62
N TYR A 123 4.63 7.15 -12.73
CA TYR A 123 3.19 7.13 -13.04
C TYR A 123 2.34 8.04 -12.13
N GLY A 124 2.91 8.56 -11.04
CA GLY A 124 2.15 9.34 -10.05
C GLY A 124 1.18 8.49 -9.22
N ASN A 125 0.20 9.15 -8.61
CA ASN A 125 -0.83 8.50 -7.82
C ASN A 125 -1.93 7.93 -8.73
N MET A 126 -1.83 6.64 -9.01
CA MET A 126 -2.77 5.87 -9.83
C MET A 126 -3.96 5.28 -9.04
N LEU A 127 -4.20 5.76 -7.81
CA LEU A 127 -5.21 5.22 -6.89
C LEU A 127 -5.05 3.69 -6.73
N GLY A 128 -6.15 2.94 -6.69
CA GLY A 128 -6.16 1.52 -6.34
C GLY A 128 -5.31 0.62 -7.23
N ALA A 129 -5.06 0.99 -8.49
CA ALA A 129 -4.25 0.17 -9.40
C ALA A 129 -2.76 0.21 -9.08
N MET A 130 -2.29 1.22 -8.33
CA MET A 130 -0.86 1.43 -8.08
C MET A 130 -0.18 0.21 -7.43
N VAL A 131 -0.85 -0.49 -6.50
CA VAL A 131 -0.23 -1.66 -5.85
C VAL A 131 0.10 -2.78 -6.84
N ILE A 132 -0.68 -2.91 -7.92
CA ILE A 132 -0.44 -3.90 -8.98
C ILE A 132 0.85 -3.54 -9.72
N PHE A 133 1.04 -2.27 -10.07
CA PHE A 133 2.26 -1.79 -10.71
C PHE A 133 3.48 -1.97 -9.80
N VAL A 134 3.32 -1.74 -8.48
CA VAL A 134 4.42 -1.93 -7.53
C VAL A 134 4.80 -3.41 -7.38
N LEU A 135 3.85 -4.33 -7.50
CA LEU A 135 4.12 -5.78 -7.49
C LEU A 135 4.77 -6.25 -8.80
N ASP A 136 4.43 -5.65 -9.93
CA ASP A 136 5.04 -5.93 -11.25
C ASP A 136 6.49 -5.40 -11.35
N GLU A 137 6.80 -4.30 -10.66
CA GLU A 137 8.14 -3.67 -10.62
C GLU A 137 9.14 -4.37 -9.66
N GLN A 138 8.71 -5.36 -8.87
CA GLN A 138 9.57 -6.02 -7.86
C GLN A 138 10.78 -6.74 -8.47
#